data_AF-A0A1S3QE37-F1
#
_entry.id   AF-A0A1S3QE37-F1
#
_cell.length_a   1.000
_cell.length_b   1.000
_cell.length_c   1.000
_cell.angle_alpha   90.00
_cell.angle_beta   90.00
_cell.angle_gamma   90.00
#
_symmetry.space_group_name_H-M   'P 1'
#
loop_
_entity.id
_entity.type
_entity.pdbx_description
1 polymer ?
#
loop_
_entity_poly.entity_id
_entity_poly.type
_entity_poly.pdbx_seq_one_letter_code
_entity_poly.pdbx_strand_id
1 'polypeptide(L)'
;MWSVGCILGELSDGQPLFPGESEIDQLFTIQKVLGPLPAEQMKLFYNNPRFHGLRFPSVNHPTTLERRYLAILSGLMLDLMK
;
A
#
# COMPACT_ATOMS: atom_id res chain seq x y z
N MET A 1 -3.52 13.00 -4.95
CA MET A 1 -4.23 11.89 -5.60
C MET A 1 -4.28 10.61 -4.78
N TRP A 2 -3.22 10.23 -4.06
CA TRP A 2 -3.19 9.03 -3.18
C TRP A 2 -4.43 8.83 -2.29
N SER A 3 -4.79 9.85 -1.51
CA SER A 3 -5.92 9.76 -0.57
C SER A 3 -7.26 9.50 -1.26
N VAL A 4 -7.44 9.98 -2.49
CA VAL A 4 -8.66 9.74 -3.28
C VAL A 4 -8.78 8.27 -3.64
N GLY A 5 -7.69 7.62 -4.05
CA GLY A 5 -7.68 6.18 -4.32
C GLY A 5 -7.99 5.36 -3.08
N CYS A 6 -7.47 5.74 -1.91
CA CYS A 6 -7.78 5.07 -0.65
C CYS A 6 -9.27 5.15 -0.31
N ILE A 7 -9.86 6.35 -0.42
CA ILE A 7 -11.29 6.58 -0.14
C ILE A 7 -12.16 5.84 -1.15
N LEU A 8 -11.81 5.85 -2.45
CA LEU A 8 -12.55 5.13 -3.48
C LEU A 8 -12.59 3.63 -3.17
N GLY A 9 -11.44 3.05 -2.82
CA GLY A 9 -11.36 1.66 -2.39
C GLY A 9 -12.25 1.36 -1.18
N GLU A 10 -12.15 2.17 -0.14
CA GLU A 10 -12.92 2.00 1.10
C GLU A 10 -14.44 2.18 0.89
N LEU A 11 -14.86 3.10 0.03
CA LEU A 11 -16.28 3.25 -0.33
C LEU A 11 -16.82 2.02 -1.09
N SER A 12 -15.96 1.21 -1.70
CA SER A 12 -16.36 0.10 -2.55
C SER A 12 -16.66 -1.18 -1.77
N ASP A 13 -15.94 -1.43 -0.66
CA ASP A 13 -16.09 -2.62 0.18
C ASP A 13 -16.35 -2.32 1.67
N GLY A 14 -16.34 -1.04 2.06
CA GLY A 14 -16.51 -0.58 3.44
C GLY A 14 -15.30 -0.83 4.33
N GLN A 15 -14.14 -1.21 3.77
CA GLN A 15 -12.93 -1.55 4.51
C GLN A 15 -11.77 -0.60 4.16
N PRO A 16 -11.01 -0.12 5.14
CA PRO A 16 -9.85 0.73 4.87
C PRO A 16 -8.85 -0.02 3.97
N LEU A 17 -8.38 0.64 2.90
CA LEU A 17 -7.45 0.02 1.94
C LEU A 17 -6.09 -0.28 2.55
N PHE A 18 -5.59 0.60 3.43
CA PHE A 18 -4.29 0.45 4.10
C PHE A 18 -4.39 0.76 5.60
N PRO A 19 -4.91 -0.17 6.43
CA PRO A 19 -5.07 0.05 7.86
C PRO A 19 -3.78 -0.28 8.64
N GLY A 20 -2.80 0.63 8.64
CA GLY A 20 -1.58 0.46 9.40
C GLY A 20 -1.71 0.90 10.86
N GLU A 21 -1.12 0.16 11.79
CA GLU A 21 -1.15 0.47 13.23
C GLU A 21 0.04 1.31 13.72
N SER A 22 1.09 1.43 12.90
CA SER A 22 2.27 2.25 13.14
C SER A 22 2.86 2.76 11.81
N GLU A 23 3.82 3.68 11.84
CA GLU A 23 4.48 4.17 10.62
C GLU A 23 5.12 3.03 9.79
N ILE A 24 5.74 2.06 10.47
CA ILE A 24 6.37 0.91 9.80
C ILE A 24 5.32 -0.05 9.26
N ASP A 25 4.29 -0.34 10.06
CA ASP A 25 3.21 -1.22 9.66
C ASP A 25 2.39 -0.62 8.50
N GLN A 26 2.21 0.70 8.47
CA GLN A 26 1.57 1.41 7.36
C GLN A 26 2.34 1.20 6.05
N LEU A 27 3.67 1.40 6.06
CA LEU A 27 4.51 1.17 4.88
C LEU A 27 4.51 -0.30 4.45
N PHE A 28 4.44 -1.23 5.40
CA PHE A 28 4.37 -2.67 5.12
C PHE A 28 3.02 -3.06 4.49
N THR A 29 1.92 -2.55 5.05
CA THR A 29 0.56 -2.80 4.57
C THR A 29 0.35 -2.25 3.16
N ILE A 30 0.93 -1.10 2.84
CA ILE A 30 0.94 -0.57 1.46
C ILE A 30 1.64 -1.56 0.51
N GLN A 31 2.82 -2.07 0.88
CA GLN A 31 3.57 -2.96 0.01
C GLN A 31 2.94 -4.34 -0.15
N LYS A 32 2.18 -4.82 0.86
CA LYS A 32 1.38 -6.04 0.72
C LYS A 32 0.37 -5.96 -0.42
N VAL A 33 -0.05 -4.76 -0.82
CA VAL A 33 -0.97 -4.59 -1.95
C VAL A 33 -0.20 -4.15 -3.19
N LEU A 34 0.59 -3.09 -3.12
CA LEU A 34 1.21 -2.48 -4.30
C LEU A 34 2.57 -3.07 -4.69
N GLY A 35 3.09 -4.02 -3.92
CA GLY A 35 4.44 -4.53 -4.09
C GLY A 35 5.49 -3.64 -3.42
N PRO A 36 6.79 -3.95 -3.60
CA PRO A 36 7.87 -3.28 -2.88
C PRO A 36 7.95 -1.78 -3.20
N LEU A 37 8.34 -0.97 -2.21
CA LEU A 37 8.57 0.47 -2.43
C LEU A 37 9.69 0.67 -3.47
N PRO A 38 9.62 1.75 -4.29
CA PRO A 38 10.70 2.14 -5.18
C PRO A 38 12.05 2.25 -4.45
N ALA A 39 13.13 1.92 -5.15
CA ALA A 39 14.47 1.91 -4.57
C ALA A 39 14.86 3.24 -3.89
N GLU A 40 14.46 4.38 -4.47
CA GLU A 40 14.71 5.70 -3.88
C GLU A 40 13.98 5.92 -2.56
N GLN A 41 12.75 5.41 -2.41
CA GLN A 41 12.00 5.49 -1.16
C GLN A 41 12.61 4.57 -0.09
N MET A 42 13.09 3.39 -0.49
CA MET A 42 13.84 2.49 0.42
C MET A 42 15.16 3.13 0.87
N LYS A 43 15.89 3.83 -0.01
CA LYS A 43 17.08 4.59 0.39
C LYS A 43 16.74 5.68 1.41
N LEU A 44 15.66 6.43 1.19
CA LEU A 44 15.19 7.43 2.15
C LEU A 44 14.86 6.82 3.51
N PHE A 45 14.23 5.64 3.52
CA PHE A 45 13.95 4.90 4.76
C PHE A 45 15.22 4.59 5.55
N TYR A 46 16.23 3.99 4.89
CA TYR A 46 17.48 3.61 5.56
C TYR A 46 18.36 4.80 5.95
N ASN A 47 18.29 5.91 5.21
CA ASN A 47 19.05 7.12 5.51
C ASN A 47 18.38 8.00 6.57
N ASN A 48 17.13 7.73 6.94
CA ASN A 48 16.41 8.53 7.91
C ASN A 48 16.81 8.14 9.35
N PRO A 49 17.38 9.07 10.16
CA PRO A 49 17.77 8.78 11.53
C PRO A 49 16.60 8.27 12.42
N ARG A 50 15.36 8.66 12.09
CA ARG A 50 14.15 8.21 12.81
C ARG A 50 13.93 6.69 12.70
N PHE A 51 14.35 6.09 11.59
CA PHE A 51 14.17 4.66 11.32
C PHE A 51 15.48 3.86 11.47
N HIS A 52 16.53 4.49 11.99
CA HIS A 52 17.85 3.86 12.11
C HIS A 52 17.78 2.62 13.01
N GLY A 53 18.36 1.51 12.53
CA GLY A 53 18.34 0.22 13.23
C GLY A 53 17.07 -0.60 13.05
N LEU A 54 16.00 -0.05 12.46
CA LEU A 54 14.80 -0.82 12.11
C LEU A 54 15.04 -1.62 10.84
N ARG A 55 14.57 -2.87 10.82
CA ARG A 55 14.57 -3.71 9.62
C ARG A 55 13.21 -3.63 8.97
N PHE A 56 13.20 -3.29 7.69
CA PHE A 56 11.97 -3.26 6.93
C PHE A 56 11.51 -4.70 6.63
N PRO A 57 10.25 -5.08 6.93
CA PRO A 57 9.74 -6.41 6.64
C PRO A 57 9.60 -6.66 5.13
N SER A 58 10.11 -7.80 4.65
CA SER A 58 10.02 -8.19 3.24
C SER A 58 8.59 -8.60 2.86
N VAL A 59 8.14 -8.19 1.67
CA VAL A 59 6.87 -8.65 1.08
C VAL A 59 7.17 -9.68 -0.02
N ASN A 60 6.79 -10.93 0.22
CA ASN A 60 7.04 -12.03 -0.72
C ASN A 60 5.89 -12.25 -1.72
N HIS A 61 4.65 -11.98 -1.30
CA HIS A 61 3.45 -12.26 -2.11
C HIS A 61 2.42 -11.13 -1.95
N PRO A 62 2.50 -10.06 -2.75
CA PRO A 62 1.51 -8.99 -2.69
C PRO A 62 0.14 -9.49 -3.19
N THR A 63 -0.92 -9.08 -2.52
CA THR A 63 -2.32 -9.35 -2.90
C THR A 63 -2.69 -8.65 -4.19
N THR A 64 -2.12 -7.47 -4.49
CA THR A 64 -2.48 -6.59 -5.61
C THR A 64 -3.90 -6.01 -5.52
N LEU A 65 -4.10 -4.85 -6.16
CA LEU A 65 -5.41 -4.19 -6.22
C LEU A 65 -6.42 -5.01 -7.03
N GLU A 66 -5.95 -5.64 -8.11
CA GLU A 66 -6.76 -6.50 -8.99
C GLU A 66 -7.39 -7.66 -8.22
N ARG A 67 -6.61 -8.34 -7.37
CA ARG A 67 -7.18 -9.46 -6.61
C ARG A 67 -8.04 -8.96 -5.46
N ARG A 68 -7.65 -7.87 -4.80
CA ARG A 68 -8.43 -7.29 -3.69
C ARG A 68 -9.82 -6.87 -4.14
N TYR A 69 -9.92 -6.19 -5.28
CA TYR A 69 -11.19 -5.63 -5.79
C TYR A 69 -11.79 -6.46 -6.93
N LEU A 70 -11.38 -7.71 -7.06
CA LEU A 70 -11.95 -8.63 -8.04
C LEU A 70 -13.46 -8.74 -7.81
N ALA A 71 -14.25 -8.54 -8.88
CA ALA A 71 -15.71 -8.53 -8.85
C ALA A 71 -16.36 -7.43 -7.98
N ILE A 72 -15.58 -6.50 -7.41
CA ILE A 72 -16.08 -5.32 -6.70
C ILE A 72 -16.01 -4.09 -7.63
N LEU A 73 -14.86 -3.88 -8.26
CA LEU A 73 -14.61 -2.74 -9.14
C LEU A 73 -14.58 -3.16 -10.61
N SER A 74 -15.08 -2.27 -11.48
CA SER A 74 -14.89 -2.40 -12.92
C SER A 74 -13.44 -2.12 -13.30
N GLY A 75 -13.00 -2.60 -14.47
CA GLY A 75 -11.63 -2.35 -14.96
C GLY A 75 -11.27 -0.87 -15.01
N LEU A 76 -12.20 -0.02 -15.43
CA LEU A 76 -12.00 1.44 -15.48
C LEU A 76 -11.77 2.05 -14.09
N MET A 77 -12.54 1.62 -13.08
CA MET A 77 -12.35 2.11 -11.70
C MET A 77 -11.03 1.62 -11.12
N LEU A 78 -10.63 0.40 -11.46
CA LEU A 78 -9.36 -0.15 -11.03
C LEU A 78 -8.16 0.56 -11.67
N ASP A 79 -8.26 0.95 -12.94
CA ASP A 79 -7.24 1.74 -13.64
C ASP A 79 -7.14 3.16 -13.07
N LEU A 80 -8.26 3.76 -12.65
CA LEU A 80 -8.27 5.05 -11.95
C LEU A 80 -7.58 4.99 -10.57
N MET A 81 -7.63 3.83 -9.90
CA MET A 81 -6.98 3.64 -8.59
C MET A 81 -5.47 3.41 -8.67
N LYS A 82 -4.94 3.05 -9.83
CA LYS A 82 -3.51 2.80 -10.06
C LYS A 82 -2.76 4.08 -10.41
#